data_AF-A0A6G6X409-F1
#
_entry.id   AF-A0A6G6X409-F1
#
_cell.length_a   1.000
_cell.length_b   1.000
_cell.length_c   1.000
_cell.angle_alpha   90.00
_cell.angle_beta   90.00
_cell.angle_gamma   90.00
#
_symmetry.space_group_name_H-M   'P 1'
#
loop_
_entity.id
_entity.type
_entity.pdbx_description
1 polymer ?
#
loop_
_entity_poly.entity_id
_entity_poly.type
_entity_poly.pdbx_seq_one_letter_code
_entity_poly.pdbx_strand_id
1 'polypeptide(L)'
;MSQHDEHEGHGSELSEMTLRVRALETILTEKGYVDPSVLDSIVEAYETKIGPRNGAKVIARAWNDAAFKRSLLEDATRAVTSFGHAGHVGDHLVAVENTPKLHNMVVCTLCSCYPTDFLGVSPVWYKSAPYRSRAVRDPRGVLADFGVSLSSDTEIRVWDSTAETRFIVVPMRPSGTDGWDEERLAALVTRDSMIGTGLPKKPEDLGS
;
A
#
# COMPACT_ATOMS: atom_id res chain seq x y z
N MET A 1 -59.27 13.66 -8.01
CA MET A 1 -58.61 13.36 -6.73
C MET A 1 -57.52 12.33 -6.98
N SER A 2 -56.28 12.78 -7.03
CA SER A 2 -55.10 12.01 -6.64
C SER A 2 -54.01 13.05 -6.43
N GLN A 3 -53.91 13.55 -5.21
CA GLN A 3 -52.83 14.43 -4.79
C GLN A 3 -51.56 13.58 -4.75
N HIS A 4 -50.51 14.06 -5.42
CA HIS A 4 -49.15 13.62 -5.15
C HIS A 4 -48.77 14.21 -3.81
N ASP A 5 -48.62 13.38 -2.78
CA ASP A 5 -48.04 13.80 -1.51
C ASP A 5 -46.55 14.11 -1.75
N GLU A 6 -46.23 15.40 -1.67
CA GLU A 6 -44.86 15.88 -1.55
C GLU A 6 -44.34 15.47 -0.17
N HIS A 7 -43.38 14.55 -0.14
CA HIS A 7 -42.66 14.20 1.09
C HIS A 7 -41.80 15.39 1.53
N GLU A 8 -42.35 16.24 2.39
CA GLU A 8 -41.62 17.30 3.09
C GLU A 8 -40.51 16.71 3.99
N GLY A 9 -39.37 17.41 4.00
CA GLY A 9 -38.11 16.93 4.50
C GLY A 9 -38.01 16.82 6.03
N HIS A 10 -37.81 15.60 6.49
CA HIS A 10 -37.05 15.29 7.70
C HIS A 10 -35.85 14.42 7.34
N GLY A 11 -34.95 14.96 6.52
CA GLY A 11 -33.70 14.29 6.16
C GLY A 11 -32.74 14.31 7.35
N SER A 12 -32.29 13.14 7.79
CA SER A 12 -31.15 13.04 8.70
C SER A 12 -29.97 13.87 8.17
N GLU A 13 -29.22 14.56 9.03
CA GLU A 13 -27.96 15.24 8.65
C GLU A 13 -26.90 14.28 8.09
N LEU A 14 -27.14 12.97 8.19
CA LEU A 14 -26.26 11.91 7.74
C LEU A 14 -26.58 11.52 6.29
N SER A 15 -25.52 11.26 5.52
CA SER A 15 -25.68 10.63 4.22
C SER A 15 -26.34 9.26 4.33
N GLU A 16 -27.01 8.81 3.26
CA GLU A 16 -27.63 7.48 3.21
C GLU A 16 -26.64 6.36 3.54
N MET A 17 -25.39 6.46 3.06
CA MET A 17 -24.34 5.49 3.37
C MET A 17 -23.99 5.51 4.86
N THR A 18 -23.91 6.68 5.48
CA THR A 18 -23.63 6.81 6.92
C THR A 18 -24.75 6.19 7.76
N LEU A 19 -26.02 6.37 7.35
CA LEU A 19 -27.16 5.72 8.01
C LEU A 19 -27.07 4.19 7.93
N ARG A 20 -26.77 3.65 6.74
CA ARG A 20 -26.62 2.20 6.54
C ARG A 20 -25.47 1.61 7.36
N VAL A 21 -24.33 2.30 7.44
CA VAL A 21 -23.18 1.88 8.26
C VAL A 21 -23.57 1.82 9.74
N ARG A 22 -24.19 2.88 10.27
CA ARG A 22 -24.62 2.91 11.68
C ARG A 22 -25.67 1.84 12.00
N ALA A 23 -26.63 1.63 11.11
CA ALA A 23 -27.64 0.59 11.28
C ALA A 23 -27.01 -0.82 11.32
N LEU A 24 -26.03 -1.08 10.45
CA LEU A 24 -25.31 -2.36 10.44
C LEU A 24 -24.51 -2.57 11.73
N GLU A 25 -23.75 -1.57 12.17
CA GLU A 25 -22.99 -1.60 13.42
C GLU A 25 -23.90 -1.85 14.63
N THR A 26 -25.03 -1.15 14.70
CA THR A 26 -26.03 -1.30 15.78
C THR A 26 -26.55 -2.74 15.84
N ILE A 27 -27.03 -3.28 14.72
CA ILE A 27 -27.62 -4.63 14.69
C ILE A 27 -26.58 -5.71 15.01
N LEU A 28 -25.32 -5.55 14.56
CA LEU A 28 -24.25 -6.52 14.84
C LEU A 28 -23.79 -6.47 16.30
N THR A 29 -23.77 -5.27 16.90
CA THR A 29 -23.45 -5.07 18.31
C THR A 29 -24.54 -5.62 19.22
N GLU A 30 -25.81 -5.31 18.95
CA GLU A 30 -26.96 -5.81 19.72
C GLU A 30 -27.05 -7.35 19.71
N LYS A 31 -26.64 -7.98 18.61
CA LYS A 31 -26.57 -9.44 18.49
C LYS A 31 -25.32 -10.07 19.13
N GLY A 32 -24.39 -9.26 19.63
CA GLY A 32 -23.14 -9.71 20.25
C GLY A 32 -22.11 -10.27 19.25
N TYR A 33 -22.22 -9.95 17.96
CA TYR A 33 -21.25 -10.38 16.94
C TYR A 33 -20.05 -9.44 16.80
N VAL A 34 -20.21 -8.19 17.22
CA VAL A 34 -19.17 -7.16 17.19
C VAL A 34 -19.05 -6.53 18.57
N ASP A 35 -17.82 -6.38 19.04
CA ASP A 35 -17.48 -5.54 20.19
C ASP A 35 -17.00 -4.18 19.66
N PRO A 36 -17.71 -3.06 19.92
CA PRO A 36 -17.31 -1.73 19.47
C PRO A 36 -15.88 -1.36 19.89
N SER A 37 -15.44 -1.77 21.09
CA SER A 37 -14.10 -1.46 21.58
C SER A 37 -13.00 -2.17 20.78
N VAL A 38 -13.30 -3.36 20.26
CA VAL A 38 -12.41 -4.10 19.35
C VAL A 38 -12.39 -3.42 17.98
N LEU A 39 -13.53 -2.95 17.47
CA LEU A 39 -13.58 -2.20 16.23
C LEU A 39 -12.75 -0.92 16.31
N ASP A 40 -12.90 -0.14 17.38
CA ASP A 40 -12.11 1.07 17.64
C ASP A 40 -10.61 0.76 17.68
N SER A 41 -10.22 -0.34 18.33
CA SER A 41 -8.83 -0.78 18.38
C SER A 41 -8.25 -1.13 17.00
N ILE A 42 -9.06 -1.70 16.10
CA ILE A 42 -8.67 -1.99 14.72
C ILE A 42 -8.47 -0.67 13.95
N VAL A 43 -9.40 0.27 14.08
CA VAL A 43 -9.30 1.59 13.44
C VAL A 43 -8.04 2.31 13.91
N GLU A 44 -7.82 2.41 15.23
CA GLU A 44 -6.65 3.06 15.82
C GLU A 44 -5.34 2.42 15.32
N ALA A 45 -5.30 1.08 15.19
CA ALA A 45 -4.13 0.39 14.67
C ALA A 45 -3.79 0.83 13.24
N TYR A 46 -4.77 0.94 12.35
CA TYR A 46 -4.55 1.39 10.97
C TYR A 46 -4.29 2.90 10.83
N GLU A 47 -4.77 3.71 11.77
CA GLU A 47 -4.52 5.15 11.78
C GLU A 47 -3.13 5.49 12.32
N THR A 48 -2.65 4.75 13.32
CA THR A 48 -1.49 5.18 14.12
C THR A 48 -0.30 4.22 14.10
N LYS A 49 -0.54 2.91 13.91
CA LYS A 49 0.49 1.85 14.07
C LYS A 49 0.93 1.27 12.73
N ILE A 50 -0.02 0.93 11.87
CA ILE A 50 0.17 0.20 10.61
C ILE A 50 0.20 1.19 9.44
N GLY A 51 1.30 1.24 8.72
CA GLY A 51 1.43 2.14 7.57
C GLY A 51 2.75 2.02 6.83
N PRO A 52 2.94 2.79 5.74
CA PRO A 52 4.09 2.71 4.84
C PRO A 52 5.46 2.82 5.52
N ARG A 53 5.54 3.43 6.70
CA ARG A 53 6.78 3.48 7.49
C ARG A 53 7.33 2.09 7.84
N ASN A 54 6.47 1.08 7.94
CA ASN A 54 6.89 -0.30 8.21
C ASN A 54 7.68 -0.86 7.02
N GLY A 55 7.12 -0.74 5.81
CA GLY A 55 7.82 -1.09 4.58
C GLY A 55 9.11 -0.28 4.39
N ALA A 56 9.07 1.03 4.66
CA ALA A 56 10.23 1.90 4.52
C ALA A 56 11.44 1.44 5.35
N LYS A 57 11.21 0.98 6.60
CA LYS A 57 12.26 0.40 7.45
C LYS A 57 12.84 -0.89 6.86
N VAL A 58 12.00 -1.76 6.29
CA VAL A 58 12.45 -2.99 5.62
C VAL A 58 13.33 -2.66 4.40
N ILE A 59 12.91 -1.72 3.56
CA ILE A 59 13.67 -1.30 2.38
C ILE A 59 15.00 -0.63 2.79
N ALA A 60 14.99 0.26 3.78
CA ALA A 60 16.19 0.93 4.26
C ALA A 60 17.23 -0.07 4.80
N ARG A 61 16.79 -1.08 5.55
CA ARG A 61 17.67 -2.17 5.97
C ARG A 61 18.19 -2.97 4.80
N ALA A 62 17.36 -3.31 3.83
CA ALA A 62 17.80 -4.02 2.62
C ALA A 62 18.85 -3.22 1.82
N TRP A 63 18.82 -1.89 1.88
CA TRP A 63 19.85 -1.04 1.27
C TRP A 63 21.16 -0.99 2.03
N ASN A 64 21.17 -1.23 3.35
CA ASN A 64 22.37 -1.16 4.20
C ASN A 64 22.95 -2.53 4.58
N ASP A 65 22.14 -3.60 4.57
CA ASP A 65 22.52 -4.95 4.96
C ASP A 65 22.28 -5.90 3.78
N ALA A 66 23.37 -6.24 3.07
CA ALA A 66 23.33 -7.13 1.91
C ALA A 66 22.90 -8.56 2.28
N ALA A 67 23.13 -9.02 3.51
CA ALA A 67 22.68 -10.33 3.95
C ALA A 67 21.17 -10.34 4.20
N PHE A 68 20.65 -9.29 4.85
CA PHE A 68 19.21 -9.08 4.98
C PHE A 68 18.52 -8.96 3.62
N LYS A 69 19.10 -8.18 2.68
CA LYS A 69 18.56 -8.07 1.32
C LYS A 69 18.44 -9.42 0.63
N ARG A 70 19.47 -10.27 0.70
CA ARG A 70 19.40 -11.63 0.13
C ARG A 70 18.28 -12.45 0.77
N SER A 71 18.19 -12.43 2.10
CA SER A 71 17.12 -13.12 2.83
C SER A 71 15.73 -12.62 2.43
N LEU A 72 15.57 -11.30 2.28
CA LEU A 72 14.32 -10.66 1.88
C LEU A 72 13.87 -11.07 0.48
N LEU A 73 14.80 -11.19 -0.47
CA LEU A 73 14.50 -11.59 -1.85
C LEU A 73 14.28 -13.11 -1.99
N GLU A 74 14.85 -13.91 -1.10
CA GLU A 74 14.64 -15.36 -1.06
C GLU A 74 13.30 -15.72 -0.41
N ASP A 75 12.99 -15.13 0.74
CA ASP A 75 11.75 -15.34 1.48
C ASP A 75 11.44 -14.09 2.31
N ALA A 76 10.65 -13.18 1.72
CA ALA A 76 10.34 -11.92 2.34
C ALA A 76 9.54 -12.10 3.62
N THR A 77 8.66 -13.11 3.67
CA THR A 77 7.85 -13.43 4.87
C THR A 77 8.76 -13.78 6.04
N ARG A 78 9.70 -14.72 5.86
CA ARG A 78 10.65 -15.10 6.91
C ARG A 78 11.57 -13.96 7.31
N ALA A 79 12.05 -13.18 6.34
CA ALA A 79 12.98 -12.07 6.59
C ALA A 79 12.34 -10.98 7.46
N VAL A 80 11.11 -10.55 7.15
CA VAL A 80 10.42 -9.49 7.89
C VAL A 80 9.94 -9.93 9.27
N THR A 81 9.49 -11.18 9.42
CA THR A 81 9.14 -11.75 10.74
C THR A 81 10.33 -11.76 11.70
N SER A 82 11.54 -11.97 11.17
CA SER A 82 12.77 -11.98 11.98
C SER A 82 13.28 -10.58 12.34
N PHE A 83 12.84 -9.53 11.62
CA PHE A 83 13.38 -8.17 11.73
C PHE A 83 12.56 -7.25 12.65
N GLY A 84 11.27 -7.50 12.86
CA GLY A 84 10.45 -6.67 13.73
C GLY A 84 9.06 -7.25 13.96
N HIS A 85 8.35 -6.73 14.97
CA HIS A 85 7.03 -7.16 15.45
C HIS A 85 5.90 -6.88 14.44
N ALA A 86 6.08 -7.23 13.17
CA ALA A 86 4.98 -7.37 12.26
C ALA A 86 4.14 -8.54 12.78
N GLY A 87 2.97 -8.20 13.33
CA GLY A 87 1.89 -9.15 13.58
C GLY A 87 1.60 -9.96 12.31
N HIS A 88 0.92 -11.10 12.48
CA HIS A 88 0.60 -12.07 11.43
C HIS A 88 0.78 -11.49 10.02
N VAL A 89 1.89 -11.85 9.36
CA VAL A 89 1.97 -11.67 7.91
C VAL A 89 0.89 -12.61 7.38
N GLY A 90 -0.34 -12.11 7.29
CA GLY A 90 -1.53 -12.92 6.99
C GLY A 90 -1.49 -13.48 5.57
N ASP A 91 -0.62 -12.90 4.75
CA ASP A 91 -0.43 -13.19 3.36
C ASP A 91 1.02 -13.61 3.07
N HIS A 92 1.24 -14.43 2.03
CA HIS A 92 2.59 -14.79 1.60
C HIS A 92 3.26 -13.56 0.93
N LEU A 93 4.20 -12.91 1.63
CA LEU A 93 4.91 -11.74 1.13
C LEU A 93 6.06 -12.15 0.20
N VAL A 94 6.15 -11.46 -0.95
CA VAL A 94 7.25 -11.56 -1.91
C VAL A 94 7.83 -10.17 -2.17
N ALA A 95 9.15 -10.03 -2.02
CA ALA A 95 9.87 -8.81 -2.37
C ALA A 95 10.38 -8.89 -3.81
N VAL A 96 10.09 -7.86 -4.62
CA VAL A 96 10.49 -7.81 -6.03
C VAL A 96 11.45 -6.65 -6.27
N GLU A 97 12.66 -6.94 -6.72
CA GLU A 97 13.74 -5.97 -6.81
C GLU A 97 13.74 -5.19 -8.12
N ASN A 98 13.80 -3.86 -8.02
CA ASN A 98 14.11 -3.00 -9.15
C ASN A 98 15.62 -2.95 -9.39
N THR A 99 16.00 -2.97 -10.68
CA THR A 99 17.38 -2.86 -11.15
C THR A 99 17.44 -1.83 -12.29
N PRO A 100 18.63 -1.43 -12.78
CA PRO A 100 18.72 -0.49 -13.91
C PRO A 100 18.00 -0.96 -15.17
N LYS A 101 17.76 -2.27 -15.33
CA LYS A 101 17.10 -2.87 -16.50
C LYS A 101 15.68 -3.39 -16.22
N LEU A 102 15.23 -3.41 -14.97
CA LEU A 102 13.94 -3.96 -14.58
C LEU A 102 13.26 -3.06 -13.54
N HIS A 103 12.04 -2.62 -13.83
CA HIS A 103 11.17 -1.91 -12.92
C HIS A 103 9.92 -2.75 -12.63
N ASN A 104 9.60 -2.96 -11.37
CA ASN A 104 8.43 -3.71 -10.94
C ASN A 104 7.30 -2.75 -10.56
N MET A 105 6.06 -3.15 -10.87
CA MET A 105 4.83 -2.48 -10.45
C MET A 105 3.85 -3.51 -9.89
N VAL A 106 3.10 -3.16 -8.86
CA VAL A 106 2.12 -4.06 -8.22
C VAL A 106 0.71 -3.55 -8.43
N VAL A 107 -0.21 -4.42 -8.82
CA VAL A 107 -1.65 -4.12 -8.97
C VAL A 107 -2.49 -5.26 -8.42
N CYS A 108 -3.76 -5.00 -8.17
CA CYS A 108 -4.78 -6.03 -8.04
C CYS A 108 -5.91 -5.70 -9.02
N THR A 109 -5.90 -6.34 -10.19
CA THR A 109 -6.85 -6.00 -11.25
C THR A 109 -8.30 -6.31 -10.84
N LEU A 110 -8.50 -7.32 -10.00
CA LEU A 110 -9.82 -7.80 -9.59
C LEU A 110 -10.47 -6.99 -8.45
N CYS A 111 -9.68 -6.43 -7.54
CA CYS A 111 -10.21 -5.67 -6.41
C CYS A 111 -9.21 -4.65 -5.85
N SER A 112 -8.46 -5.03 -4.81
CA SER A 112 -7.61 -4.14 -4.03
C SER A 112 -6.59 -4.86 -3.12
N CYS A 113 -6.25 -6.12 -3.41
CA CYS A 113 -5.27 -6.90 -2.62
C CYS A 113 -3.95 -6.14 -2.46
N TYR A 114 -3.45 -6.05 -1.23
CA TYR A 114 -2.37 -5.12 -0.88
C TYR A 114 -1.66 -5.56 0.43
N PRO A 115 -0.33 -5.41 0.58
CA PRO A 115 0.38 -5.80 1.81
C PRO A 115 0.13 -4.80 2.95
N THR A 116 -1.03 -4.87 3.58
CA THR A 116 -1.51 -3.87 4.56
C THR A 116 -0.62 -3.73 5.78
N ASP A 117 0.00 -4.81 6.27
CA ASP A 117 0.88 -4.76 7.45
C ASP A 117 2.12 -3.89 7.22
N PHE A 118 2.55 -3.75 5.97
CA PHE A 118 3.74 -3.00 5.57
C PHE A 118 3.42 -1.63 5.00
N LEU A 119 2.28 -1.51 4.31
CA LEU A 119 1.96 -0.33 3.52
C LEU A 119 0.67 0.39 3.97
N GLY A 120 -0.01 -0.10 5.02
CA GLY A 120 -1.28 0.43 5.50
C GLY A 120 -2.44 0.20 4.53
N VAL A 121 -3.52 0.96 4.71
CA VAL A 121 -4.68 0.90 3.80
C VAL A 121 -4.27 1.40 2.40
N SER A 122 -4.72 0.67 1.37
CA SER A 122 -4.40 0.99 -0.01
C SER A 122 -4.94 2.37 -0.42
N PRO A 123 -4.18 3.13 -1.24
CA PRO A 123 -4.64 4.42 -1.75
C PRO A 123 -5.94 4.32 -2.53
N VAL A 124 -6.73 5.40 -2.57
CA VAL A 124 -7.97 5.44 -3.38
C VAL A 124 -7.68 5.16 -4.86
N TRP A 125 -6.60 5.73 -5.40
CA TRP A 125 -6.21 5.52 -6.80
C TRP A 125 -5.87 4.05 -7.10
N TYR A 126 -5.32 3.30 -6.14
CA TYR A 126 -4.95 1.90 -6.32
C TYR A 126 -6.19 1.02 -6.56
N LYS A 127 -7.30 1.38 -5.91
CA LYS A 127 -8.60 0.69 -6.00
C LYS A 127 -9.40 1.11 -7.24
N SER A 128 -8.95 2.16 -7.94
CA SER A 128 -9.69 2.77 -9.03
C SER A 128 -9.64 1.94 -10.31
N ALA A 129 -10.72 1.96 -11.09
CA ALA A 129 -10.77 1.30 -12.40
C ALA A 129 -9.69 1.80 -13.38
N PRO A 130 -9.35 3.11 -13.45
CA PRO A 130 -8.27 3.60 -14.30
C PRO A 130 -6.93 2.92 -14.01
N TYR A 131 -6.52 2.84 -12.75
CA TYR A 131 -5.27 2.18 -12.38
C TYR A 131 -5.32 0.68 -12.67
N ARG A 132 -6.35 0.00 -12.15
CA ARG A 132 -6.48 -1.46 -12.22
C ARG A 132 -6.53 -1.98 -13.65
N SER A 133 -7.17 -1.27 -14.57
CA SER A 133 -7.27 -1.67 -15.97
C SER A 133 -6.03 -1.32 -16.79
N ARG A 134 -5.40 -0.17 -16.55
CA ARG A 134 -4.27 0.30 -17.36
C ARG A 134 -2.93 -0.24 -16.89
N ALA A 135 -2.73 -0.51 -15.60
CA ALA A 135 -1.43 -0.95 -15.09
C ALA A 135 -0.90 -2.21 -15.80
N VAL A 136 -1.78 -3.16 -16.17
CA VAL A 136 -1.41 -4.39 -16.88
C VAL A 136 -1.35 -4.24 -18.41
N ARG A 137 -1.83 -3.12 -18.97
CA ARG A 137 -1.94 -2.91 -20.43
C ARG A 137 -0.99 -1.84 -20.95
N ASP A 138 -0.86 -0.76 -20.22
CA ASP A 138 -0.02 0.40 -20.51
C ASP A 138 0.67 0.89 -19.21
N PRO A 139 1.57 0.08 -18.63
CA PRO A 139 2.26 0.45 -17.40
C PRO A 139 3.11 1.71 -17.56
N ARG A 140 3.69 1.95 -18.75
CA ARG A 140 4.48 3.17 -19.03
C ARG A 140 3.62 4.42 -18.99
N GLY A 141 2.44 4.42 -19.62
CA GLY A 141 1.53 5.55 -19.57
C GLY A 141 1.00 5.79 -18.15
N VAL A 142 0.74 4.74 -17.38
CA VAL A 142 0.38 4.88 -15.96
C VAL A 142 1.52 5.53 -15.18
N LEU A 143 2.77 5.08 -15.33
CA LEU A 143 3.93 5.71 -14.68
C LEU A 143 4.07 7.19 -15.07
N ALA A 144 3.83 7.54 -16.34
CA ALA A 144 3.86 8.92 -16.79
C ALA A 144 2.80 9.79 -16.07
N ASP A 145 1.61 9.26 -15.79
CA ASP A 145 0.58 9.95 -15.00
C ASP A 145 1.03 10.22 -13.55
N PHE A 146 1.91 9.37 -13.00
CA PHE A 146 2.58 9.57 -11.70
C PHE A 146 3.84 10.45 -11.80
N GLY A 147 4.17 10.98 -12.97
CA GLY A 147 5.38 11.78 -13.20
C GLY A 147 6.68 10.95 -13.28
N VAL A 148 6.58 9.62 -13.42
CA VAL A 148 7.73 8.72 -13.57
C VAL A 148 7.98 8.45 -15.05
N SER A 149 9.17 8.83 -15.52
CA SER A 149 9.65 8.45 -16.85
C SER A 149 10.84 7.50 -16.71
N LEU A 150 10.72 6.33 -17.35
CA LEU A 150 11.76 5.31 -17.39
C LEU A 150 12.35 5.25 -18.80
N SER A 151 13.61 4.83 -18.89
CA SER A 151 14.24 4.60 -20.17
C SER A 151 13.47 3.56 -20.99
N SER A 152 13.51 3.68 -22.32
CA SER A 152 12.79 2.78 -23.24
C SER A 152 13.32 1.35 -23.18
N ASP A 153 14.56 1.15 -22.75
CA ASP A 153 15.22 -0.15 -22.58
C ASP A 153 14.99 -0.79 -21.20
N THR A 154 14.37 -0.08 -20.25
CA THR A 154 14.01 -0.66 -18.94
C THR A 154 12.77 -1.55 -19.10
N GLU A 155 12.86 -2.85 -18.82
CA GLU A 155 11.70 -3.75 -18.75
C GLU A 155 10.79 -3.32 -17.60
N ILE A 156 9.47 -3.36 -17.81
CA ILE A 156 8.50 -3.20 -16.74
C ILE A 156 7.78 -4.53 -16.51
N ARG A 157 7.85 -5.03 -15.27
CA ARG A 157 7.15 -6.21 -14.83
C ARG A 157 6.02 -5.85 -13.89
N VAL A 158 4.80 -6.21 -14.28
CA VAL A 158 3.59 -5.94 -13.50
C VAL A 158 3.19 -7.21 -12.76
N TRP A 159 3.05 -7.10 -11.44
CA TRP A 159 2.65 -8.16 -10.55
C TRP A 159 1.20 -7.98 -10.17
N ASP A 160 0.33 -8.85 -10.68
CA ASP A 160 -1.09 -8.83 -10.37
C ASP A 160 -1.41 -9.75 -9.19
N SER A 161 -1.91 -9.15 -8.11
CA SER A 161 -2.22 -9.82 -6.84
C SER A 161 -3.56 -10.56 -6.94
N THR A 162 -3.54 -11.68 -7.64
CA THR A 162 -4.72 -12.52 -7.99
C THR A 162 -4.99 -13.66 -7.01
N ALA A 163 -4.06 -13.92 -6.09
CA ALA A 163 -4.15 -14.94 -5.04
C ALA A 163 -3.74 -14.33 -3.69
N GLU A 164 -3.36 -15.16 -2.71
CA GLU A 164 -2.93 -14.69 -1.37
C GLU A 164 -1.48 -14.20 -1.30
N THR A 165 -0.75 -14.20 -2.41
CA THR A 165 0.56 -13.54 -2.47
C THR A 165 0.38 -12.03 -2.46
N ARG A 166 1.22 -11.34 -1.67
CA ARG A 166 1.35 -9.89 -1.70
C ARG A 166 2.76 -9.53 -2.10
N PHE A 167 2.88 -8.44 -2.86
CA PHE A 167 4.15 -7.98 -3.38
C PHE A 167 4.53 -6.65 -2.76
N ILE A 168 5.82 -6.51 -2.43
CA ILE A 168 6.43 -5.23 -2.10
C ILE A 168 7.62 -5.00 -3.05
N VAL A 169 7.67 -3.82 -3.66
CA VAL A 169 8.81 -3.44 -4.51
C VAL A 169 9.97 -3.03 -3.62
N VAL A 170 11.15 -3.56 -3.91
CA VAL A 170 12.44 -3.08 -3.38
C VAL A 170 13.01 -2.11 -4.41
N PRO A 171 12.79 -0.78 -4.27
CA PRO A 171 13.32 0.19 -5.21
C PRO A 171 14.84 0.26 -5.14
N MET A 172 15.46 0.80 -6.21
CA MET A 172 16.90 1.08 -6.21
C MET A 172 17.23 2.19 -5.19
N ARG A 173 18.32 2.01 -4.45
CA ARG A 173 18.86 3.05 -3.55
C ARG A 173 19.29 4.27 -4.37
N PRO A 174 18.83 5.49 -4.05
CA PRO A 174 19.31 6.70 -4.71
C PRO A 174 20.81 6.90 -4.52
N SER A 175 21.49 7.38 -5.56
CA SER A 175 22.90 7.82 -5.46
C SER A 175 23.06 8.98 -4.46
N GLY A 176 24.26 9.15 -3.89
CA GLY A 176 24.53 10.23 -2.93
C GLY A 176 24.02 9.95 -1.52
N THR A 177 23.70 8.69 -1.22
CA THR A 177 23.26 8.24 0.10
C THR A 177 24.31 7.39 0.82
N ASP A 178 25.56 7.36 0.33
CA ASP A 178 26.64 6.58 0.93
C ASP A 178 26.86 6.95 2.40
N GLY A 179 27.00 5.94 3.25
CA GLY A 179 27.20 6.11 4.70
C GLY A 179 25.97 6.56 5.49
N TRP A 180 24.80 6.73 4.86
CA TRP A 180 23.56 7.06 5.57
C TRP A 180 23.09 5.88 6.44
N ASP A 181 22.59 6.20 7.63
CA ASP A 181 21.91 5.24 8.50
C ASP A 181 20.54 4.83 7.94
N GLU A 182 19.96 3.78 8.53
CA GLU A 182 18.67 3.24 8.10
C GLU A 182 17.52 4.22 8.30
N GLU A 183 17.55 5.06 9.34
CA GLU A 183 16.48 6.02 9.61
C GLU A 183 16.40 7.08 8.51
N ARG A 184 17.54 7.65 8.15
CA ARG A 184 17.64 8.65 7.09
C ARG A 184 17.33 8.05 5.73
N LEU A 185 17.73 6.80 5.47
CA LEU A 185 17.36 6.08 4.25
C LEU A 185 15.86 5.81 4.16
N ALA A 186 15.23 5.42 5.28
CA ALA A 186 13.79 5.16 5.32
C ALA A 186 12.97 6.40 4.96
N ALA A 187 13.46 7.61 5.28
CA ALA A 187 12.82 8.86 4.89
C ALA A 187 12.74 9.09 3.36
N LEU A 188 13.62 8.44 2.57
CA LEU A 188 13.58 8.49 1.11
C LEU A 188 12.54 7.53 0.52
N VAL A 189 12.20 6.46 1.23
CA VAL A 189 11.31 5.42 0.73
C VAL A 189 9.87 5.92 0.83
N THR A 190 9.19 5.97 -0.31
CA THR A 190 7.79 6.39 -0.38
C THR A 190 6.89 5.17 -0.54
N ARG A 191 5.60 5.32 -0.17
CA ARG A 191 4.58 4.31 -0.46
C ARG A 191 4.58 3.97 -1.95
N ASP A 192 4.61 4.98 -2.81
CA ASP A 192 4.55 4.80 -4.26
C ASP A 192 5.79 4.09 -4.79
N SER A 193 6.98 4.29 -4.21
CA SER A 193 8.19 3.52 -4.56
C SER A 193 8.11 2.04 -4.18
N MET A 194 7.33 1.70 -3.14
CA MET A 194 7.11 0.32 -2.70
C MET A 194 5.95 -0.36 -3.44
N ILE A 195 5.08 0.39 -4.10
CA ILE A 195 4.10 -0.12 -5.07
C ILE A 195 4.72 -0.22 -6.48
N GLY A 196 5.73 0.61 -6.76
CA GLY A 196 6.37 0.75 -8.06
C GLY A 196 5.74 1.81 -8.95
N THR A 197 4.82 2.64 -8.44
CA THR A 197 4.27 3.80 -9.18
C THR A 197 5.12 5.06 -9.03
N GLY A 198 6.07 5.05 -8.09
CA GLY A 198 7.02 6.14 -7.84
C GLY A 198 8.47 5.66 -7.77
N LEU A 199 9.39 6.60 -7.65
CA LEU A 199 10.76 6.35 -7.24
C LEU A 199 10.96 6.82 -5.78
N PRO A 200 11.98 6.33 -5.07
CA PRO A 200 12.36 6.96 -3.81
C PRO A 200 12.66 8.43 -4.02
N LYS A 201 12.46 9.25 -2.99
CA LYS A 201 12.85 10.66 -3.01
C LYS A 201 14.34 10.77 -3.30
N LYS A 202 14.75 11.88 -3.89
CA LYS A 202 16.18 12.17 -4.00
C LYS A 202 16.70 12.71 -2.67
N PRO A 203 17.99 12.52 -2.35
CA PRO A 203 18.58 13.05 -1.13
C PRO A 203 18.40 14.56 -0.96
N GLU A 204 18.39 15.31 -2.07
CA GLU A 204 18.15 16.75 -2.12
C GLU A 204 16.75 17.17 -1.64
N ASP A 205 15.74 16.29 -1.74
CA ASP A 205 14.34 16.56 -1.38
C ASP A 205 14.06 16.40 0.13
N LEU A 206 15.02 15.92 0.93
CA LEU A 206 14.85 15.76 2.39
C LEU A 206 15.24 17.01 3.19
N GLY A 207 15.91 17.98 2.57
CA GLY A 207 16.44 19.18 3.22
C GLY A 207 15.66 20.46 2.96
N SER A 208 14.55 20.39 2.21
CA SER A 208 13.67 21.51 1.85
C SER A 208 12.37 21.51 2.64
#